data_AF-A0A537XAQ3-F1
#
_entry.id   AF-A0A537XAQ3-F1
#
_cell.length_a   1.000
_cell.length_b   1.000
_cell.length_c   1.000
_cell.angle_alpha   90.00
_cell.angle_beta   90.00
_cell.angle_gamma   90.00
#
_symmetry.space_group_name_H-M   'P 1'
#
loop_
_entity.id
_entity.type
_entity.pdbx_description
1 polymer ?
#
loop_
_entity_poly.entity_id
_entity_poly.type
_entity_poly.pdbx_seq_one_letter_code
_entity_poly.pdbx_strand_id
1 'polypeptide(L)'
;MRSTPLLTHAEPVRGYTVRVDFEDGTTGDIDLSYLLDYGGVFEPLRDPDYFRRLRVDRQAGTIVWPNQADVAPETLYAHVQGRAASTA
;
A
#
# COMPACT_ATOMS: atom_id res chain seq x y z
N MET A 1 -12.66 6.02 -18.55
CA MET A 1 -12.82 6.38 -17.12
C MET A 1 -11.91 5.44 -16.35
N ARG A 2 -11.04 5.94 -15.46
CA ARG A 2 -10.27 5.04 -14.58
C ARG A 2 -11.24 4.48 -13.55
N SER A 3 -11.25 3.16 -13.35
CA SER A 3 -12.11 2.51 -12.37
C SER A 3 -11.52 2.55 -10.96
N THR A 4 -10.20 2.66 -10.86
CA THR A 4 -9.46 2.75 -9.59
C THR A 4 -8.97 4.17 -9.38
N PRO A 5 -9.30 4.82 -8.25
CA PRO A 5 -8.71 6.10 -7.86
C PRO A 5 -7.19 5.98 -7.70
N LEU A 6 -6.47 7.06 -7.99
CA LEU A 6 -5.02 7.08 -7.79
C LEU A 6 -4.64 7.28 -6.32
N LEU A 7 -3.62 6.55 -5.88
CA LEU A 7 -2.96 6.78 -4.60
C LEU A 7 -2.21 8.11 -4.64
N THR A 8 -2.49 8.99 -3.69
CA THR A 8 -1.88 10.32 -3.58
C THR A 8 -0.90 10.43 -2.41
N HIS A 9 -1.13 9.65 -1.36
CA HIS A 9 -0.31 9.62 -0.16
C HIS A 9 -0.21 8.20 0.41
N ALA A 10 0.95 7.87 0.98
CA ALA A 10 1.17 6.63 1.72
C ALA A 10 2.25 6.85 2.78
N GLU A 11 1.94 6.51 4.03
CA GLU A 11 2.88 6.61 5.15
C GLU A 11 2.88 5.33 6.01
N PRO A 12 4.05 4.77 6.36
CA PRO A 12 4.12 3.70 7.35
C PRO A 12 3.70 4.24 8.72
N VAL A 13 2.73 3.58 9.38
CA VAL A 13 2.21 4.02 10.68
C VAL A 13 2.63 3.11 11.84
N ARG A 14 2.62 1.79 11.65
CA ARG A 14 3.06 0.81 12.65
C ARG A 14 3.33 -0.54 11.99
N GLY A 15 4.38 -1.26 12.41
CA GLY A 15 4.73 -2.55 11.81
C GLY A 15 4.76 -2.48 10.27
N TYR A 16 3.91 -3.30 9.63
CA TYR A 16 3.69 -3.34 8.18
C TYR A 16 2.38 -2.67 7.74
N THR A 17 1.79 -1.86 8.62
CA THR A 17 0.60 -1.07 8.34
C THR A 17 0.97 0.28 7.72
N VAL A 18 0.26 0.64 6.65
CA VAL A 18 0.43 1.89 5.91
C VAL A 18 -0.89 2.64 5.91
N ARG A 19 -0.88 3.94 6.23
CA ARG A 19 -2.01 4.83 5.97
C ARG A 19 -1.93 5.31 4.53
N VAL A 20 -3.03 5.20 3.80
CA VAL A 20 -3.13 5.58 2.38
C VAL A 20 -4.25 6.58 2.16
N ASP A 21 -4.03 7.50 1.22
CA ASP A 21 -5.05 8.45 0.74
C ASP A 21 -5.18 8.38 -0.78
N PHE A 22 -6.41 8.25 -1.26
CA PHE A 22 -6.76 8.22 -2.67
C PHE A 22 -7.36 9.55 -3.15
N GLU A 23 -7.28 9.82 -4.44
CA GLU A 23 -7.74 11.08 -5.05
C GLU A 23 -9.24 11.33 -4.93
N ASP A 24 -10.04 10.29 -4.68
CA ASP A 24 -11.48 10.36 -4.46
C ASP A 24 -11.85 10.69 -2.99
N GLY A 25 -10.85 10.86 -2.13
CA GLY A 25 -11.02 11.09 -0.69
C GLY A 25 -11.10 9.81 0.15
N THR A 26 -11.03 8.63 -0.48
CA THR A 26 -10.95 7.36 0.26
C THR A 26 -9.61 7.30 1.01
N THR A 27 -9.68 7.02 2.32
CA THR A 27 -8.50 6.89 3.20
C THR A 27 -8.63 5.68 4.10
N GLY A 28 -7.52 5.10 4.52
CA GLY A 28 -7.54 3.97 5.45
C GLY A 28 -6.16 3.43 5.82
N ASP A 29 -6.15 2.58 6.84
CA ASP A 29 -4.97 1.79 7.23
C ASP A 29 -5.04 0.40 6.60
N ILE A 30 -4.02 0.06 5.82
CA ILE A 30 -3.87 -1.26 5.21
C ILE A 30 -2.72 -2.00 5.87
N ASP A 31 -2.93 -3.29 6.19
CA ASP A 31 -1.88 -4.16 6.71
C ASP A 31 -1.25 -4.92 5.55
N LEU A 32 0.04 -4.65 5.30
CA LEU A 32 0.81 -5.25 4.22
C LEU A 32 1.72 -6.38 4.71
N SER A 33 1.50 -6.91 5.92
CA SER A 33 2.30 -8.02 6.46
C SER A 33 2.21 -9.30 5.60
N TYR A 34 1.17 -9.45 4.78
CA TYR A 34 1.06 -10.56 3.83
C TYR A 34 2.18 -10.57 2.79
N LEU A 35 2.85 -9.43 2.57
CA LEU A 35 3.99 -9.35 1.65
C LEU A 35 5.20 -10.14 2.15
N LEU A 36 5.28 -10.40 3.46
CA LEU A 36 6.42 -11.10 4.09
C LEU A 36 6.46 -12.59 3.76
N ASP A 37 5.32 -13.14 3.37
CA ASP A 37 5.17 -14.52 2.92
C ASP A 37 5.72 -14.71 1.50
N TYR A 38 5.92 -13.62 0.74
CA TYR A 38 6.56 -13.65 -0.56
C TYR A 38 8.07 -13.47 -0.44
N GLY A 39 8.82 -14.31 -1.17
CA GLY A 39 10.25 -14.14 -1.38
C GLY A 39 10.58 -13.26 -2.59
N GLY A 40 11.80 -13.38 -3.09
CA GLY A 40 12.23 -12.69 -4.30
C GLY A 40 12.30 -11.18 -4.10
N VAL A 41 11.58 -10.40 -4.92
CA VAL A 41 11.61 -8.93 -4.84
C VAL A 41 11.01 -8.40 -3.53
N PHE A 42 10.18 -9.18 -2.83
CA PHE A 42 9.60 -8.79 -1.55
C PHE A 42 10.44 -9.22 -0.34
N GLU A 43 11.47 -10.04 -0.52
CA GLU A 43 12.33 -10.52 0.58
C GLU A 43 12.88 -9.38 1.46
N PRO A 44 13.36 -8.24 0.90
CA PRO A 44 13.85 -7.12 1.71
C PRO A 44 12.80 -6.49 2.62
N LEU A 45 11.50 -6.68 2.35
CA LEU A 45 10.43 -6.11 3.17
C LEU A 45 10.35 -6.75 4.57
N ARG A 46 11.00 -7.89 4.81
CA ARG A 46 11.12 -8.48 6.15
C ARG A 46 11.91 -7.62 7.11
N ASP A 47 12.73 -6.69 6.62
CA ASP A 47 13.33 -5.65 7.42
C ASP A 47 12.35 -4.46 7.56
N PRO A 48 11.86 -4.15 8.78
CA PRO A 48 10.95 -3.02 9.01
C PRO A 48 11.52 -1.67 8.56
N ASP A 49 12.84 -1.46 8.68
CA ASP A 49 13.46 -0.21 8.26
C ASP A 49 13.54 -0.12 6.74
N TYR A 50 13.72 -1.25 6.05
CA TYR A 50 13.60 -1.29 4.60
C TYR A 50 12.15 -1.05 4.15
N PHE A 51 11.17 -1.70 4.79
CA PHE A 51 9.76 -1.51 4.50
C PHE A 51 9.33 -0.04 4.60
N ARG A 52 9.82 0.69 5.61
CA ARG A 52 9.52 2.12 5.80
C ARG A 52 10.03 3.03 4.68
N ARG A 53 10.89 2.53 3.78
CA ARG A 53 11.39 3.28 2.62
C ARG A 53 10.40 3.30 1.45
N LEU A 54 9.18 2.79 1.65
CA LEU A 54 8.11 2.90 0.68
C LEU A 54 7.88 4.35 0.26
N ARG A 55 7.45 4.54 -0.98
CA ARG A 55 7.07 5.84 -1.54
C ARG A 55 5.90 5.68 -2.48
N VAL A 56 5.15 6.76 -2.69
CA VAL A 56 4.12 6.81 -3.73
C VAL A 56 4.78 7.07 -5.08
N ASP A 57 4.56 6.19 -6.05
CA ASP A 57 4.71 6.53 -7.46
C ASP A 57 3.43 7.22 -7.93
N ARG A 58 3.48 8.54 -8.09
CA ARG A 58 2.30 9.34 -8.48
C ARG A 58 1.88 9.16 -9.93
N GLN A 59 2.77 8.66 -10.80
CA GLN A 59 2.42 8.43 -12.20
C GLN A 59 1.61 7.14 -12.32
N ALA A 60 2.03 6.09 -11.60
CA ALA A 60 1.35 4.80 -11.55
C ALA A 60 0.22 4.75 -10.49
N GLY A 61 0.23 5.65 -9.50
CA GLY A 61 -0.74 5.66 -8.40
C GLY A 61 -0.56 4.50 -7.44
N THR A 62 0.68 4.06 -7.19
CA THR A 62 1.01 2.82 -6.46
C THR A 62 2.01 3.08 -5.34
N ILE A 63 2.18 2.12 -4.43
CA ILE A 63 3.32 2.09 -3.50
C ILE A 63 4.48 1.37 -4.17
N VAL A 64 5.69 1.94 -4.07
CA VAL A 64 6.93 1.32 -4.54
C VAL A 64 8.04 1.36 -3.50
N TRP A 65 8.95 0.38 -3.54
CA TRP A 65 10.18 0.32 -2.74
C TRP A 65 11.43 0.59 -3.59
N PRO A 66 12.61 0.85 -2.96
CA PRO A 66 13.85 1.14 -3.69
C PRO A 66 14.25 0.09 -4.73
N ASN A 67 13.95 -1.18 -4.49
CA ASN A 67 14.20 -2.30 -5.38
C ASN A 67 13.11 -2.52 -6.45
N GLN A 68 12.23 -1.54 -6.67
CA GLN A 68 11.14 -1.59 -7.65
C GLN A 68 10.03 -2.61 -7.32
N ALA A 69 10.02 -3.21 -6.12
CA ALA A 69 8.82 -3.89 -5.66
C ALA A 69 7.68 -2.87 -5.57
N ASP A 70 6.47 -3.27 -5.95
CA ASP A 70 5.29 -2.43 -5.92
C ASP A 70 4.02 -3.18 -5.48
N VAL A 71 3.00 -2.43 -5.07
CA VAL A 71 1.66 -2.96 -4.78
C VAL A 71 0.63 -2.14 -5.53
N ALA A 72 0.08 -2.72 -6.60
CA ALA A 72 -0.85 -2.06 -7.51
C ALA A 72 -2.01 -1.31 -6.81
N PRO A 73 -2.47 -0.17 -7.37
CA PRO A 73 -3.53 0.65 -6.79
C PRO A 73 -4.81 -0.13 -6.52
N GLU A 74 -5.20 -1.06 -7.39
CA GLU A 74 -6.39 -1.90 -7.23
C GLU A 74 -6.33 -2.72 -5.95
N THR A 75 -5.15 -3.25 -5.63
CA THR A 75 -4.93 -4.07 -4.43
C THR A 75 -5.05 -3.20 -3.18
N LEU A 76 -4.39 -2.04 -3.19
CA LEU A 76 -4.46 -1.07 -2.08
C LEU A 76 -5.90 -0.60 -1.84
N TYR A 77 -6.60 -0.23 -2.90
CA TYR A 77 -7.97 0.28 -2.84
C TYR A 77 -8.96 -0.79 -2.37
N ALA A 78 -8.83 -2.02 -2.86
CA ALA A 78 -9.63 -3.15 -2.40
C ALA A 78 -9.41 -3.45 -0.91
N HIS A 79 -8.17 -3.34 -0.40
CA HIS A 79 -7.89 -3.50 1.02
C HIS A 79 -8.58 -2.43 1.88
N VAL A 80 -8.58 -1.16 1.44
CA VAL A 80 -9.27 -0.08 2.16
C VAL A 80 -10.78 -0.32 2.16
N GLN A 81 -11.38 -0.64 1.01
CA GLN A 81 -12.82 -0.88 0.91
C GLN A 81 -13.27 -2.13 1.68
N GLY A 82 -12.48 -3.21 1.65
CA GLY A 82 -12.77 -4.44 2.39
C GLY A 82 -12.72 -4.25 3.92
N ARG A 83 -11.86 -3.33 4.41
CA ARG A 83 -11.86 -2.93 5.83
C ARG A 83 -13.03 -2.01 6.19
N ALA A 84 -13.43 -1.10 5.29
CA ALA A 84 -14.58 -0.23 5.50
C ALA A 84 -15.91 -1.02 5.63
N ALA A 85 -15.99 -2.19 5.00
CA ALA A 85 -17.16 -3.08 5.07
C ALA A 85 -17.26 -3.93 6.35
N SER A 86 -16.30 -3.85 7.28
CA SER A 86 -16.25 -4.70 8.49
C SER A 86 -16.64 -3.99 9.79
N THR A 87 -17.31 -2.83 9.71
CA THR A 87 -17.99 -2.20 10.85
C THR A 87 -19.50 -2.23 10.63
N ALA A 88 -20.13 -3.33 11.02
CA ALA A 88 -21.56 -3.46 11.27
C ALA A 88 -21.77 -4.41 12.46
#